data_AF-A0AAW6VS98-F1
#
_entry.id   AF-A0AAW6VS98-F1
#
_cell.length_a   1.000
_cell.length_b   1.000
_cell.length_c   1.000
_cell.angle_alpha   90.00
_cell.angle_beta   90.00
_cell.angle_gamma   90.00
#
_symmetry.space_group_name_H-M   'P 1'
#
loop_
_entity.id
_entity.type
_entity.pdbx_description
1 polymer ?
#
loop_
_entity_poly.entity_id
_entity_poly.type
_entity_poly.pdbx_seq_one_letter_code
_entity_poly.pdbx_strand_id
1 'polypeptide(L)'
;MSNTQSETSSINIFKGLYKWYLQQPDSFFPSRSDSVYDFGVLMFIQKYIEFSYIEHKEDSMLMVLTYDYRTKEKSTSSTYLKLFYTYFDEEIKSNNEENIASGYKLKDEYIKEIYEYIYKDFFDSGSKTLEYYEIHRNKYSKKSLYKTSKGFVDTKKEAQEIEGLTRYTVDTLELSKPKLILDKKKARPHKTKFHIPNGYRKEKVFINKEHLVNILKNNEIVDSKEAMLYLSVLIKYELFPYVIYKKGNTGRLNSVTTINEKHYPILTNYQGIKKDYRKNIFKGFYEYDINTSAPVILSQLYEKEFPNKKKLKIVNEYIERKTEYRIKWAKKLFGDNEKENIKRIKSILTSLFFGASLEESYMMGKETKAHFTKDKEEEELDNLKSNSKFLKLVDEVETLYSSLSEKYLSHRKGTKSKRVTNILGITKEFKRSEKNKAIAHIYQGYEVKILLALYEKYEEDTVLLLHDAIFTKVKLDIDEVEKIAYEASGYSVKYEEEIIGE
;
A
#
# COMPACT_ATOMS: atom_id res chain seq x y z
N MET A 1 -8.48 28.92 39.60
CA MET A 1 -8.97 27.79 40.43
C MET A 1 -9.78 26.89 39.51
N SER A 2 -9.07 25.98 38.84
CA SER A 2 -9.08 24.53 39.13
C SER A 2 -10.41 23.86 38.76
N ASN A 3 -10.48 23.34 37.54
CA ASN A 3 -10.90 21.97 37.34
C ASN A 3 -10.11 21.36 36.18
N THR A 4 -9.21 20.48 36.58
CA THR A 4 -8.35 19.60 35.79
C THR A 4 -9.19 18.71 34.88
N GLN A 5 -9.23 19.01 33.58
CA GLN A 5 -9.47 17.99 32.57
C GLN A 5 -8.11 17.39 32.20
N SER A 6 -7.91 16.14 32.61
CA SER A 6 -6.72 15.35 32.29
C SER A 6 -6.65 15.14 30.78
N GLU A 7 -5.69 15.80 30.15
CA GLU A 7 -5.29 15.56 28.76
C GLU A 7 -4.76 14.12 28.63
N THR A 8 -5.49 13.30 27.88
CA THR A 8 -5.21 11.88 27.66
C THR A 8 -3.94 11.67 26.83
N SER A 9 -3.07 10.78 27.36
CA SER A 9 -1.77 10.36 26.82
C SER A 9 -1.64 8.83 26.84
N SER A 10 -0.76 8.20 26.06
CA SER A 10 -0.80 6.77 25.72
C SER A 10 0.38 6.15 24.94
N ILE A 11 0.67 4.86 25.15
CA ILE A 11 2.07 4.45 25.32
C ILE A 11 2.42 3.07 24.67
N ASN A 12 1.49 2.38 24.00
CA ASN A 12 1.43 0.91 24.06
C ASN A 12 2.07 0.06 22.92
N ILE A 13 2.07 0.42 21.62
CA ILE A 13 2.72 -0.44 20.58
C ILE A 13 4.22 -0.51 20.81
N PHE A 14 4.88 0.65 20.87
CA PHE A 14 6.33 0.67 21.06
C PHE A 14 6.71 0.08 22.42
N LYS A 15 5.97 0.38 23.49
CA LYS A 15 6.21 -0.24 24.80
C LYS A 15 6.00 -1.75 24.76
N GLY A 16 4.97 -2.23 24.07
CA GLY A 16 4.70 -3.66 23.89
C GLY A 16 5.84 -4.34 23.15
N LEU A 17 6.17 -3.84 21.97
CA LEU A 17 7.31 -4.31 21.17
C LEU A 17 8.63 -4.25 21.95
N TYR A 18 8.88 -3.15 22.64
CA TYR A 18 10.09 -2.95 23.42
C TYR A 18 10.19 -3.91 24.60
N LYS A 19 9.09 -4.13 25.33
CA LYS A 19 9.05 -5.09 26.42
C LYS A 19 9.18 -6.53 25.92
N TRP A 20 8.52 -6.89 24.82
CA TRP A 20 8.72 -8.17 24.15
C TRP A 20 10.21 -8.38 23.81
N TYR A 21 10.86 -7.36 23.23
CA TYR A 21 12.27 -7.45 22.87
C TYR A 21 13.20 -7.63 24.07
N LEU A 22 12.92 -6.96 25.20
CA LEU A 22 13.67 -7.16 26.44
C LEU A 22 13.54 -8.60 26.96
N GLN A 23 12.43 -9.28 26.68
CA GLN A 23 12.17 -10.66 27.08
C GLN A 23 12.76 -11.69 26.11
N GLN A 24 13.64 -11.28 25.18
CA GLN A 24 14.32 -12.21 24.27
C GLN A 24 15.66 -12.66 24.87
N PRO A 25 15.98 -13.97 24.85
CA PRO A 25 17.21 -14.51 25.41
C PRO A 25 18.46 -14.02 24.66
N ASP A 26 18.31 -13.71 23.38
CA ASP A 26 19.36 -13.19 22.49
C ASP A 26 19.44 -11.65 22.48
N SER A 27 18.82 -10.96 23.45
CA SER A 27 18.96 -9.50 23.58
C SER A 27 20.37 -9.13 24.08
N PHE A 28 21.21 -8.69 23.16
CA PHE A 28 22.59 -8.33 23.46
C PHE A 28 22.63 -6.89 24.00
N PHE A 29 22.56 -6.72 25.32
CA PHE A 29 23.08 -5.50 25.96
C PHE A 29 24.48 -5.71 26.57
N PRO A 30 25.53 -6.06 25.79
CA PRO A 30 26.85 -6.27 26.33
C PRO A 30 27.52 -4.92 26.55
N SER A 31 27.25 -4.30 27.69
CA SER A 31 28.03 -3.20 28.26
C SER A 31 28.03 -1.87 27.46
N ARG A 32 28.76 -0.88 27.98
CA ARG A 32 28.51 0.58 27.92
C ARG A 32 28.47 1.26 26.54
N SER A 33 28.77 0.60 25.42
CA SER A 33 29.01 1.26 24.11
C SER A 33 27.99 1.02 23.01
N ASP A 34 27.40 -0.17 22.82
CA ASP A 34 26.74 -0.48 21.53
C ASP A 34 25.22 -0.66 21.61
N SER A 35 24.53 0.22 22.32
CA SER A 35 23.05 0.39 22.26
C SER A 35 22.53 0.80 20.87
N VAL A 36 23.36 0.76 19.84
CA VAL A 36 23.09 1.16 18.47
C VAL A 36 22.58 -0.02 17.64
N TYR A 37 23.00 -1.26 17.95
CA TYR A 37 22.63 -2.43 17.16
C TYR A 37 21.23 -2.94 17.49
N ASP A 38 20.91 -3.17 18.76
CA ASP A 38 19.55 -3.50 19.24
C ASP A 38 18.55 -2.41 18.87
N PHE A 39 19.00 -1.15 18.95
CA PHE A 39 18.25 0.00 18.47
C PHE A 39 17.92 -0.10 16.99
N GLY A 40 18.91 -0.43 16.16
CA GLY A 40 18.70 -0.68 14.74
C GLY A 40 17.66 -1.78 14.54
N VAL A 41 17.82 -2.94 15.19
CA VAL A 41 16.88 -4.06 15.02
C VAL A 41 15.45 -3.70 15.45
N LEU A 42 15.27 -3.05 16.61
CA LEU A 42 13.97 -2.57 17.08
C LEU A 42 13.32 -1.58 16.10
N MET A 43 14.09 -0.67 15.51
CA MET A 43 13.57 0.23 14.47
C MET A 43 13.11 -0.55 13.23
N PHE A 44 13.85 -1.57 12.79
CA PHE A 44 13.47 -2.37 11.62
C PHE A 44 12.22 -3.20 11.90
N ILE A 45 12.10 -3.81 13.09
CA ILE A 45 10.90 -4.55 13.50
C ILE A 45 9.69 -3.61 13.58
N GLN A 46 9.82 -2.45 14.23
CA GLN A 46 8.76 -1.46 14.30
C GLN A 46 8.29 -1.07 12.90
N LYS A 47 9.22 -0.80 11.99
CA LYS A 47 8.87 -0.40 10.63
C LYS A 47 8.20 -1.51 9.84
N TYR A 48 8.67 -2.75 10.00
CA TYR A 48 8.04 -3.93 9.39
C TYR A 48 6.57 -4.03 9.83
N ILE A 49 6.32 -3.90 11.13
CA ILE A 49 4.98 -3.91 11.74
C ILE A 49 4.13 -2.69 11.34
N GLU A 50 4.73 -1.55 11.02
CA GLU A 50 4.01 -0.33 10.62
C GLU A 50 3.50 -0.37 9.17
N PHE A 51 3.67 -1.48 8.45
CA PHE A 51 3.28 -1.69 7.05
C PHE A 51 3.74 -0.55 6.12
N SER A 52 4.93 -0.02 6.37
CA SER A 52 5.43 1.22 5.75
C SER A 52 6.19 1.00 4.44
N TYR A 53 5.95 -0.10 3.71
CA TYR A 53 6.83 -0.57 2.65
C TYR A 53 6.19 -0.79 1.29
N ILE A 54 7.06 -0.92 0.29
CA ILE A 54 6.75 -1.16 -1.11
C ILE A 54 6.08 -2.53 -1.20
N GLU A 55 4.89 -2.55 -1.80
CA GLU A 55 4.10 -3.74 -2.04
C GLU A 55 4.90 -4.76 -2.89
N HIS A 56 5.04 -6.00 -2.41
CA HIS A 56 5.55 -7.10 -3.22
C HIS A 56 4.51 -7.49 -4.26
N LYS A 57 4.91 -7.52 -5.54
CA LYS A 57 4.02 -7.60 -6.70
C LYS A 57 3.11 -8.84 -6.73
N GLU A 58 3.54 -9.95 -6.15
CA GLU A 58 2.83 -11.24 -6.20
C GLU A 58 2.19 -11.67 -4.87
N ASP A 59 2.65 -11.08 -3.77
CA ASP A 59 2.10 -11.36 -2.45
C ASP A 59 2.30 -10.13 -1.57
N SER A 60 1.28 -9.29 -1.52
CA SER A 60 1.33 -8.09 -0.71
C SER A 60 1.18 -8.27 0.80
N MET A 61 1.33 -9.50 1.31
CA MET A 61 1.69 -9.79 2.70
C MET A 61 3.21 -9.89 2.89
N LEU A 62 3.96 -10.19 1.82
CA LEU A 62 5.42 -10.14 1.81
C LEU A 62 5.87 -8.69 1.74
N MET A 63 5.73 -8.00 2.86
CA MET A 63 6.34 -6.70 3.03
C MET A 63 7.82 -6.88 3.29
N VAL A 64 8.66 -6.72 2.29
CA VAL A 64 10.10 -6.81 2.51
C VAL A 64 10.67 -5.46 2.92
N LEU A 65 11.51 -5.47 3.96
CA LEU A 65 12.45 -4.40 4.23
C LEU A 65 13.52 -4.44 3.15
N THR A 66 13.52 -3.49 2.22
CA THR A 66 14.46 -3.53 1.09
C THR A 66 15.91 -3.53 1.55
N TYR A 67 16.79 -4.20 0.79
CA TYR A 67 18.23 -4.19 1.05
C TYR A 67 18.80 -2.76 1.15
N ASP A 68 18.26 -1.84 0.34
CA ASP A 68 18.63 -0.42 0.34
C ASP A 68 18.34 0.28 1.68
N TYR A 69 17.27 -0.14 2.38
CA TYR A 69 16.89 0.45 3.65
C TYR A 69 17.98 0.17 4.71
N ARG A 70 18.52 -1.06 4.75
CA ARG A 70 19.65 -1.43 5.64
C ARG A 70 20.91 -0.61 5.34
N THR A 71 21.20 -0.43 4.05
CA THR A 71 22.36 0.34 3.60
C THR A 71 22.25 1.83 3.98
N LYS A 72 21.07 2.44 3.82
CA LYS A 72 20.80 3.83 4.19
C LYS A 72 20.96 4.08 5.69
N GLU A 73 20.53 3.14 6.53
CA GLU A 73 20.66 3.21 7.99
C GLU A 73 22.09 2.93 8.51
N LYS A 74 23.06 2.68 7.62
CA LYS A 74 24.47 2.38 7.97
C LYS A 74 24.62 1.25 8.99
N SER A 75 23.67 0.33 9.04
CA SER A 75 23.63 -0.78 9.99
C SER A 75 24.16 -2.05 9.29
N THR A 76 25.47 -2.09 9.07
CA THR A 76 26.14 -3.10 8.23
C THR A 76 27.27 -3.85 8.93
N SER A 77 27.51 -3.61 10.23
CA SER A 77 28.55 -4.32 10.97
C SER A 77 28.21 -5.80 11.12
N SER A 78 29.22 -6.67 11.14
CA SER A 78 29.02 -8.12 11.30
C SER A 78 28.26 -8.49 12.59
N THR A 79 28.48 -7.75 13.68
CA THR A 79 27.74 -7.89 14.94
C THR A 79 26.26 -7.54 14.77
N TYR A 80 25.94 -6.42 14.13
CA TYR A 80 24.56 -6.06 13.83
C TYR A 80 23.89 -7.10 12.95
N LEU A 81 24.58 -7.56 11.90
CA LEU A 81 24.04 -8.51 10.94
C LEU A 81 23.67 -9.84 11.61
N LYS A 82 24.51 -10.36 12.50
CA LYS A 82 24.20 -11.57 13.27
C LYS A 82 22.89 -11.41 14.06
N LEU A 83 22.74 -10.29 14.79
CA LEU A 83 21.53 -9.98 15.55
C LEU A 83 20.31 -9.79 14.64
N PHE A 84 20.49 -9.09 13.52
CA PHE A 84 19.43 -8.84 12.55
C PHE A 84 18.89 -10.16 11.96
N TYR A 85 19.77 -11.08 11.57
CA TYR A 85 19.40 -12.40 11.05
C TYR A 85 18.84 -13.37 12.10
N THR A 86 18.94 -13.04 13.39
CA THR A 86 18.14 -13.72 14.41
C THR A 86 16.65 -13.49 14.14
N TYR A 87 16.24 -12.25 13.86
CA TYR A 87 14.82 -11.88 13.73
C TYR A 87 14.29 -11.91 12.30
N PHE A 88 15.16 -11.68 11.31
CA PHE A 88 14.74 -11.54 9.91
C PHE A 88 15.29 -12.65 9.03
N ASP A 89 14.43 -13.19 8.18
CA ASP A 89 14.81 -13.99 7.03
C ASP A 89 15.12 -13.10 5.83
N GLU A 90 16.12 -13.49 5.05
CA GLU A 90 16.26 -12.98 3.69
C GLU A 90 15.15 -13.57 2.85
N GLU A 91 14.22 -12.70 2.44
CA GLU A 91 13.17 -13.08 1.52
C GLU A 91 13.44 -12.40 0.18
N ILE A 92 13.59 -13.25 -0.84
CA ILE A 92 13.81 -12.92 -2.25
C ILE A 92 15.24 -12.49 -2.59
N LYS A 93 15.97 -13.41 -3.26
CA LYS A 93 17.11 -13.05 -4.11
C LYS A 93 16.54 -12.51 -5.42
N SER A 94 16.97 -11.31 -5.80
CA SER A 94 16.53 -10.57 -6.99
C SER A 94 16.17 -11.47 -8.19
N ASN A 95 14.93 -11.38 -8.66
CA ASN A 95 14.67 -11.53 -10.09
C ASN A 95 14.36 -10.14 -10.66
N ASN A 96 15.39 -9.48 -11.20
CA ASN A 96 15.26 -8.16 -11.84
C ASN A 96 14.26 -8.18 -13.02
N GLU A 97 13.90 -9.36 -13.53
CA GLU A 97 12.96 -9.49 -14.64
C GLU A 97 11.49 -9.41 -14.22
N GLU A 98 11.18 -9.69 -12.95
CA GLU A 98 9.79 -9.83 -12.45
C GLU A 98 9.31 -8.61 -11.62
N ASN A 99 10.17 -7.61 -11.39
CA ASN A 99 9.90 -6.47 -10.49
C ASN A 99 9.52 -6.92 -9.06
N ILE A 100 10.13 -7.99 -8.58
CA ILE A 100 9.90 -8.49 -7.22
C ILE A 100 10.75 -7.68 -6.24
N ALA A 101 10.10 -7.13 -5.21
CA ALA A 101 10.80 -6.43 -4.14
C ALA A 101 11.67 -7.43 -3.37
N SER A 102 12.97 -7.17 -3.29
CA SER A 102 13.92 -8.01 -2.57
C SER A 102 14.28 -7.41 -1.21
N GLY A 103 14.38 -8.23 -0.16
CA GLY A 103 14.71 -7.70 1.15
C GLY A 103 14.58 -8.69 2.30
N TYR A 104 14.06 -8.21 3.42
CA TYR A 104 14.00 -8.95 4.66
C TYR A 104 12.57 -9.04 5.21
N LYS A 105 12.21 -10.23 5.68
CA LYS A 105 10.94 -10.50 6.36
C LYS A 105 11.19 -10.90 7.80
N LEU A 106 10.40 -10.33 8.71
CA LEU A 106 10.40 -10.73 10.11
C LEU A 106 9.89 -12.18 10.20
N LYS A 107 10.60 -13.05 10.91
CA LYS A 107 10.20 -14.45 11.04
C LYS A 107 8.83 -14.58 11.68
N ASP A 108 8.06 -15.56 11.22
CA ASP A 108 6.66 -15.70 11.58
C ASP A 108 6.47 -15.99 13.08
N GLU A 109 7.41 -16.70 13.74
CA GLU A 109 7.39 -16.90 15.19
C GLU A 109 7.42 -15.57 15.96
N TYR A 110 8.28 -14.62 15.55
CA TYR A 110 8.42 -13.35 16.24
C TYR A 110 7.23 -12.42 15.98
N ILE A 111 6.66 -12.44 14.77
CA ILE A 111 5.42 -11.69 14.48
C ILE A 111 4.30 -12.15 15.43
N LYS A 112 4.15 -13.47 15.59
CA LYS A 112 3.16 -14.05 16.49
C LYS A 112 3.38 -13.64 17.94
N GLU A 113 4.60 -13.79 18.46
CA GLU A 113 4.93 -13.39 19.83
C GLU A 113 4.70 -11.89 20.07
N ILE A 114 5.12 -11.04 19.13
CA ILE A 114 4.92 -9.59 19.21
C ILE A 114 3.43 -9.27 19.21
N TYR A 115 2.64 -9.93 18.34
CA TYR A 115 1.20 -9.75 18.30
C TYR A 115 0.55 -10.09 19.64
N GLU A 116 0.84 -11.27 20.21
CA GLU A 116 0.30 -11.69 21.50
C GLU A 116 0.62 -10.66 22.60
N TYR A 117 1.83 -10.11 22.59
CA TYR A 117 2.25 -9.09 23.54
C TYR A 117 1.48 -7.77 23.38
N ILE A 118 1.40 -7.25 22.14
CA ILE A 118 0.78 -5.96 21.86
C ILE A 118 -0.75 -6.07 21.98
N TYR A 119 -1.34 -7.17 21.53
CA TYR A 119 -2.78 -7.44 21.61
C TYR A 119 -3.26 -7.38 23.06
N LYS A 120 -2.55 -8.04 23.97
CA LYS A 120 -2.87 -8.01 25.40
C LYS A 120 -2.83 -6.59 25.96
N ASP A 121 -1.74 -5.85 25.73
CA ASP A 121 -1.60 -4.46 26.23
C ASP A 121 -2.66 -3.52 25.59
N PHE A 122 -3.08 -3.78 24.34
CA PHE A 122 -4.13 -3.02 23.65
C PHE A 122 -5.53 -3.23 24.26
N PHE A 123 -5.93 -4.48 24.50
CA PHE A 123 -7.26 -4.78 25.04
C PHE A 123 -7.36 -4.57 26.55
N ASP A 124 -6.31 -4.87 27.32
CA ASP A 124 -6.27 -4.63 28.76
C ASP A 124 -6.34 -3.13 29.11
N SER A 125 -5.89 -2.25 28.19
CA SER A 125 -5.99 -0.80 28.33
C SER A 125 -7.34 -0.21 27.87
N GLY A 126 -8.30 -1.05 27.48
CA GLY A 126 -9.66 -0.64 27.13
C GLY A 126 -9.75 0.17 25.84
N SER A 127 -8.81 0.01 24.90
CA SER A 127 -8.79 0.63 23.57
C SER A 127 -8.84 2.18 23.51
N LYS A 128 -8.89 2.88 24.65
CA LYS A 128 -9.20 4.33 24.73
C LYS A 128 -7.99 5.25 24.81
N THR A 129 -6.78 4.71 24.87
CA THR A 129 -5.57 5.51 25.05
C THR A 129 -4.44 4.90 24.24
N LEU A 130 -4.21 5.42 23.03
CA LEU A 130 -3.08 5.05 22.16
C LEU A 130 -2.28 6.33 21.79
N GLU A 131 -0.96 6.43 22.07
CA GLU A 131 -0.05 7.42 21.46
C GLU A 131 1.11 6.70 20.80
N TYR A 132 1.69 7.45 19.87
CA TYR A 132 2.79 7.07 19.03
C TYR A 132 4.07 7.73 19.55
N TYR A 133 5.14 6.94 19.75
CA TYR A 133 6.47 7.45 20.09
C TYR A 133 7.44 7.09 18.98
N GLU A 134 8.11 8.11 18.43
CA GLU A 134 9.20 7.90 17.50
C GLU A 134 10.46 7.53 18.28
N ILE A 135 11.05 6.37 17.96
CA ILE A 135 12.33 5.94 18.50
C ILE A 135 13.42 6.90 18.00
N HIS A 136 14.16 7.54 18.90
CA HIS A 136 15.24 8.47 18.55
C HIS A 136 16.61 7.98 19.03
N ARG A 137 17.56 7.84 18.09
CA ARG A 137 18.92 7.31 18.33
C ARG A 137 19.71 8.04 19.41
N ASN A 138 19.46 9.34 19.54
CA ASN A 138 20.20 10.22 20.45
C ASN A 138 19.53 10.35 21.83
N LYS A 139 18.48 9.57 22.10
CA LYS A 139 17.63 9.69 23.29
C LYS A 139 17.57 8.36 24.04
N TYR A 140 18.46 8.19 25.01
CA TYR A 140 18.50 7.03 25.90
C TYR A 140 18.65 7.40 27.38
N SER A 141 18.22 6.51 28.27
CA SER A 141 18.41 6.55 29.73
C SER A 141 18.96 5.23 30.23
N LYS A 142 19.81 5.26 31.27
CA LYS A 142 20.21 4.03 31.96
C LYS A 142 19.05 3.57 32.84
N LYS A 143 18.66 2.30 32.72
CA LYS A 143 17.64 1.68 33.58
C LYS A 143 18.21 0.39 34.18
N SER A 144 17.85 0.08 35.41
CA SER A 144 18.27 -1.17 36.05
C SER A 144 17.27 -2.26 35.66
N LEU A 145 17.75 -3.34 35.05
CA LEU A 145 16.98 -4.51 34.68
C LEU A 145 17.53 -5.75 35.38
N TYR A 146 16.64 -6.70 35.68
CA TYR A 146 17.01 -8.01 36.20
C TYR A 146 17.19 -8.98 35.05
N LYS A 147 18.37 -9.59 34.95
CA LYS A 147 18.65 -10.63 33.95
C LYS A 147 18.07 -11.95 34.43
N THR A 148 17.39 -12.64 33.53
CA THR A 148 16.70 -13.91 33.75
C THR A 148 17.10 -14.91 32.67
N SER A 149 16.61 -16.16 32.74
CA SER A 149 16.94 -17.19 31.73
C SER A 149 16.28 -16.92 30.37
N LYS A 150 15.14 -16.23 30.37
CA LYS A 150 14.38 -15.83 29.18
C LYS A 150 14.75 -14.44 28.67
N GLY A 151 15.46 -13.61 29.42
CA GLY A 151 15.86 -12.27 28.95
C GLY A 151 16.05 -11.28 30.09
N PHE A 152 15.51 -10.07 29.94
CA PHE A 152 15.54 -9.01 30.94
C PHE A 152 14.13 -8.55 31.33
N VAL A 153 13.95 -8.28 32.63
CA VAL A 153 12.69 -7.77 33.17
C VAL A 153 12.90 -6.53 34.03
N ASP A 154 11.85 -5.72 34.13
CA ASP A 154 11.89 -4.42 34.77
C ASP A 154 11.78 -4.53 36.29
N THR A 155 11.06 -5.55 36.75
CA THR A 155 10.81 -5.79 38.17
C THR A 155 11.06 -7.24 38.57
N LYS A 156 11.42 -7.42 39.84
CA LYS A 156 11.48 -8.74 40.49
C LYS A 156 10.16 -9.51 40.38
N LYS A 157 9.02 -8.82 40.51
CA LYS A 157 7.68 -9.42 40.39
C LYS A 157 7.45 -9.99 38.99
N GLU A 158 7.82 -9.25 37.94
CA GLU A 158 7.76 -9.76 36.57
C GLU A 158 8.65 -11.00 36.38
N ALA A 159 9.84 -11.04 37.00
CA ALA A 159 10.70 -12.23 36.98
C ALA A 159 10.01 -13.47 37.59
N GLN A 160 9.29 -13.27 38.71
CA GLN A 160 8.51 -14.35 39.34
C GLN A 160 7.37 -14.83 38.45
N GLU A 161 6.65 -13.90 37.81
CA GLU A 161 5.49 -14.22 36.98
C GLU A 161 5.87 -14.90 35.65
N ILE A 162 6.95 -14.44 35.00
CA ILE A 162 7.36 -14.92 33.66
C ILE A 162 8.13 -16.25 33.72
N GLU A 163 8.93 -16.43 34.76
CA GLU A 163 9.79 -17.61 34.92
C GLU A 163 9.39 -18.53 36.08
N GLY A 164 8.32 -18.21 36.80
CA GLY A 164 7.89 -19.00 37.96
C GLY A 164 8.92 -19.00 39.09
N LEU A 165 9.79 -17.99 39.13
CA LEU A 165 10.93 -17.97 40.05
C LEU A 165 10.47 -17.76 41.49
N THR A 166 11.12 -18.48 42.41
CA THR A 166 10.90 -18.26 43.85
C THR A 166 11.41 -16.89 44.28
N ARG A 167 10.88 -16.37 45.39
CA ARG A 167 11.34 -15.10 45.98
C ARG A 167 12.85 -15.07 46.23
N TYR A 168 13.40 -16.20 46.71
CA TYR A 168 14.84 -16.35 46.95
C TYR A 168 15.65 -16.26 45.66
N THR A 169 15.23 -16.96 44.61
CA THR A 169 15.91 -16.94 43.29
C THR A 169 15.91 -15.54 42.69
N VAL A 170 14.81 -14.81 42.81
CA VAL A 170 14.68 -13.45 42.27
C VAL A 170 15.56 -12.42 43.00
N ASP A 171 15.84 -12.64 44.28
CA ASP A 171 16.74 -11.77 45.05
C ASP A 171 18.21 -11.92 44.64
N THR A 172 18.56 -13.03 43.98
CA THR A 172 19.93 -13.33 43.49
C THR A 172 20.17 -12.98 42.02
N LEU A 173 19.17 -12.44 41.32
CA LEU A 173 19.30 -12.12 39.88
C LEU A 173 20.34 -11.03 39.63
N GLU A 174 21.11 -11.22 38.55
CA GLU A 174 22.10 -10.25 38.09
C GLU A 174 21.41 -8.95 37.65
N LEU A 175 21.87 -7.82 38.20
CA LEU A 175 21.40 -6.48 37.84
C LEU A 175 22.24 -5.93 36.69
N SER A 176 21.61 -5.68 35.54
CA SER A 176 22.22 -4.97 34.42
C SER A 176 21.74 -3.52 34.38
N LYS A 177 22.59 -2.60 33.90
CA LYS A 177 22.24 -1.17 33.71
C LYS A 177 22.41 -0.73 32.26
N PRO A 178 21.69 -1.33 31.31
CA PRO A 178 21.80 -0.99 29.91
C PRO A 178 21.33 0.45 29.64
N LYS A 179 21.85 1.05 28.55
CA LYS A 179 21.33 2.29 27.98
C LYS A 179 20.06 1.92 27.21
N LEU A 180 18.91 2.21 27.79
CA LEU A 180 17.60 1.95 27.21
C LEU A 180 17.08 3.17 26.46
N ILE A 181 16.30 2.96 25.40
CA ILE A 181 15.57 4.04 24.71
C ILE A 181 14.77 4.82 25.76
N LEU A 182 14.81 6.16 25.69
CA LEU A 182 14.39 7.06 26.78
C LEU A 182 13.13 6.62 27.54
N ASP A 183 13.28 6.60 28.86
CA ASP A 183 12.20 6.52 29.84
C ASP A 183 11.20 7.70 29.69
N LYS A 184 9.92 7.39 29.92
CA LYS A 184 8.70 8.20 29.71
C LYS A 184 8.81 9.66 30.12
N LYS A 185 9.58 9.98 31.16
CA LYS A 185 9.69 11.34 31.73
C LYS A 185 10.37 12.35 30.79
N LYS A 186 11.05 11.90 29.73
CA LYS A 186 11.78 12.76 28.77
C LYS A 186 11.37 12.54 27.31
N ALA A 187 10.51 11.55 27.04
CA ALA A 187 9.93 11.36 25.72
C ALA A 187 8.86 12.43 25.49
N ARG A 188 8.88 13.09 24.33
CA ARG A 188 7.79 14.00 23.94
C ARG A 188 6.80 13.17 23.12
N PRO A 189 5.48 13.25 23.38
CA PRO A 189 4.49 12.61 22.53
C PRO A 189 4.73 13.05 21.09
N HIS A 190 4.60 12.13 20.13
CA HIS A 190 4.78 12.47 18.72
C HIS A 190 3.78 13.56 18.36
N LYS A 191 4.27 14.65 17.77
CA LYS A 191 3.40 15.75 17.38
C LYS A 191 2.50 15.27 16.24
N THR A 192 1.23 14.99 16.55
CA THR A 192 0.17 14.84 15.53
C THR A 192 -0.02 16.13 14.73
N LYS A 193 0.41 17.26 15.31
CA LYS A 193 0.58 18.56 14.62
C LYS A 193 1.97 18.65 13.99
N PHE A 194 2.18 17.97 12.86
CA PHE A 194 3.30 18.25 11.95
C PHE A 194 2.83 19.18 10.82
N HIS A 195 3.74 20.01 10.33
CA HIS A 195 3.43 20.90 9.21
C HIS A 195 3.25 20.08 7.93
N ILE A 196 2.14 20.32 7.23
CA ILE A 196 1.85 19.74 5.93
C ILE A 196 2.23 20.79 4.90
N PRO A 197 3.32 20.59 4.15
CA PRO A 197 3.83 21.59 3.23
C PRO A 197 2.93 21.70 2.00
N ASN A 198 3.09 22.81 1.28
CA ASN A 198 2.41 23.03 0.01
C ASN A 198 2.67 21.85 -0.96
N GLY A 199 1.63 21.46 -1.70
CA GLY A 199 1.67 20.29 -2.60
C GLY A 199 1.22 18.97 -1.96
N TYR A 200 0.90 18.99 -0.67
CA TYR A 200 0.24 17.91 0.05
C TYR A 200 -1.17 18.30 0.44
N ARG A 201 -2.04 17.30 0.56
CA ARG A 201 -3.46 17.45 0.91
C ARG A 201 -3.77 16.55 2.10
N LYS A 202 -4.51 17.04 3.09
CA LYS A 202 -4.90 16.30 4.29
C LYS A 202 -6.40 16.11 4.28
N GLU A 203 -6.85 14.86 4.18
CA GLU A 203 -8.28 14.54 4.20
C GLU A 203 -8.64 13.62 5.34
N LYS A 204 -9.85 13.82 5.87
CA LYS A 204 -10.39 12.95 6.92
C LYS A 204 -10.66 11.58 6.29
N VAL A 205 -10.34 10.53 7.03
CA VAL A 205 -10.64 9.15 6.65
C VAL A 205 -11.62 8.55 7.66
N PHE A 206 -12.43 7.60 7.21
CA PHE A 206 -13.33 6.82 8.06
C PHE A 206 -13.01 5.34 7.91
N ILE A 207 -13.06 4.58 9.01
CA ILE A 207 -12.86 3.13 9.01
C ILE A 207 -13.98 2.49 9.84
N ASN A 208 -14.31 1.23 9.56
CA ASN A 208 -15.25 0.48 10.38
C ASN A 208 -14.54 -0.08 11.63
N LYS A 209 -14.34 0.79 12.63
CA LYS A 209 -13.63 0.45 13.87
C LYS A 209 -14.28 -0.71 14.61
N GLU A 210 -15.60 -0.70 14.70
CA GLU A 210 -16.36 -1.70 15.44
C GLU A 210 -16.13 -3.08 14.83
N HIS A 211 -16.24 -3.19 13.51
CA HIS A 211 -15.95 -4.44 12.81
C HIS A 211 -14.51 -4.91 13.04
N LEU A 212 -13.51 -4.03 12.85
CA LEU A 212 -12.11 -4.38 13.07
C LEU A 212 -11.82 -4.84 14.50
N VAL A 213 -12.44 -4.21 15.51
CA VAL A 213 -12.32 -4.62 16.91
C VAL A 213 -12.95 -5.99 17.14
N ASN A 214 -14.11 -6.26 16.53
CA ASN A 214 -14.82 -7.53 16.69
C ASN A 214 -14.04 -8.70 16.09
N ILE A 215 -13.52 -8.57 14.85
CA ILE A 215 -12.73 -9.64 14.21
C ILE A 215 -11.44 -9.96 14.98
N LEU A 216 -10.81 -8.94 15.61
CA LEU A 216 -9.64 -9.13 16.47
C LEU A 216 -10.03 -9.83 17.79
N LYS A 217 -11.10 -9.41 18.46
CA LYS A 217 -11.56 -10.01 19.74
C LYS A 217 -12.00 -11.46 19.61
N ASN A 218 -12.66 -11.78 18.51
CA ASN A 218 -13.20 -13.11 18.26
C ASN A 218 -12.13 -14.09 17.72
N ASN A 219 -10.89 -13.64 17.54
CA ASN A 219 -9.82 -14.40 16.88
C ASN A 219 -10.25 -14.95 15.51
N GLU A 220 -11.04 -14.19 14.76
CA GLU A 220 -11.49 -14.57 13.41
C GLU A 220 -10.33 -14.53 12.40
N ILE A 221 -9.23 -13.87 12.76
CA ILE A 221 -8.01 -13.76 11.96
C ILE A 221 -6.98 -14.76 12.47
N VAL A 222 -6.67 -15.75 11.63
CA VAL A 222 -5.67 -16.79 11.94
C VAL A 222 -4.25 -16.27 11.70
N ASP A 223 -4.04 -15.36 10.74
CA ASP A 223 -2.72 -14.82 10.41
C ASP A 223 -2.37 -13.61 11.32
N SER A 224 -1.33 -13.77 12.13
CA SER A 224 -0.83 -12.70 13.02
C SER A 224 -0.37 -11.45 12.25
N LYS A 225 0.04 -11.56 10.98
CA LYS A 225 0.38 -10.39 10.15
C LYS A 225 -0.84 -9.54 9.86
N GLU A 226 -1.92 -10.17 9.43
CA GLU A 226 -3.19 -9.49 9.17
C GLU A 226 -3.75 -8.86 10.45
N ALA A 227 -3.69 -9.60 11.56
CA ALA A 227 -4.13 -9.07 12.85
C ALA A 227 -3.31 -7.84 13.28
N MET A 228 -1.98 -7.89 13.10
CA MET A 228 -1.09 -6.74 13.35
C MET A 228 -1.37 -5.55 12.44
N LEU A 229 -1.73 -5.77 11.17
CA LEU A 229 -2.14 -4.70 10.24
C LEU A 229 -3.36 -3.97 10.79
N TYR A 230 -4.43 -4.68 11.14
CA TYR A 230 -5.66 -4.04 11.61
C TYR A 230 -5.46 -3.35 12.95
N LEU A 231 -4.67 -3.94 13.84
CA LEU A 231 -4.30 -3.32 15.10
C LEU A 231 -3.55 -2.00 14.86
N SER A 232 -2.57 -2.00 13.94
CA SER A 232 -1.83 -0.82 13.53
C SER A 232 -2.74 0.26 12.92
N VAL A 233 -3.68 -0.13 12.05
CA VAL A 233 -4.67 0.78 11.45
C VAL A 233 -5.57 1.41 12.51
N LEU A 234 -6.14 0.62 13.43
CA LEU A 234 -6.95 1.12 14.54
C LEU A 234 -6.18 2.16 15.36
N ILE A 235 -4.93 1.83 15.72
CA ILE A 235 -4.10 2.68 16.56
C ILE A 235 -3.74 4.00 15.88
N LYS A 236 -3.32 3.94 14.61
CA LYS A 236 -3.00 5.14 13.83
C LYS A 236 -4.25 5.99 13.61
N TYR A 237 -5.40 5.37 13.36
CA TYR A 237 -6.66 6.07 13.16
C TYR A 237 -7.10 6.87 14.39
N GLU A 238 -7.03 6.28 15.59
CA GLU A 238 -7.41 7.00 16.83
C GLU A 238 -6.55 8.25 17.06
N LEU A 239 -5.29 8.19 16.61
CA LEU A 239 -4.33 9.27 16.78
C LEU A 239 -4.36 10.32 15.66
N PHE A 240 -4.59 9.86 14.45
CA PHE A 240 -4.53 10.67 13.25
C PHE A 240 -5.55 10.12 12.24
N PRO A 241 -6.85 10.50 12.38
CA PRO A 241 -7.94 10.03 11.51
C PRO A 241 -7.92 10.78 10.16
N TYR A 242 -6.73 10.98 9.61
CA TYR A 242 -6.50 11.66 8.35
C TYR A 242 -5.54 10.86 7.47
N VAL A 243 -5.78 10.94 6.17
CA VAL A 243 -4.85 10.49 5.14
C VAL A 243 -4.15 11.71 4.54
N ILE A 244 -2.86 11.57 4.27
CA ILE A 244 -2.08 12.59 3.56
C ILE A 244 -1.89 12.14 2.13
N TYR A 245 -2.34 12.97 1.19
CA TYR A 245 -2.13 12.77 -0.23
C TYR A 245 -1.01 13.68 -0.73
N LYS A 246 -0.16 13.15 -1.60
CA LYS A 246 0.74 13.93 -2.45
C LYS A 246 0.23 13.87 -3.88
N LYS A 247 0.12 15.03 -4.51
CA LYS A 247 -0.18 15.11 -5.94
C LYS A 247 0.99 14.51 -6.71
N GLY A 248 0.75 13.36 -7.34
CA GLY A 248 1.71 12.68 -8.19
C GLY A 248 1.92 13.40 -9.50
N ASN A 249 2.88 12.91 -10.28
CA ASN A 249 3.31 13.60 -11.49
C ASN A 249 2.23 13.63 -12.59
N THR A 250 1.17 12.80 -12.52
CA THR A 250 0.01 12.83 -13.45
C THR A 250 -1.18 13.60 -12.89
N GLY A 251 -1.06 14.13 -11.67
CA GLY A 251 -2.15 14.75 -10.93
C GLY A 251 -2.85 13.81 -9.95
N ARG A 252 -2.66 12.49 -10.09
CA ARG A 252 -3.24 11.49 -9.18
C ARG A 252 -2.84 11.77 -7.73
N LEU A 253 -3.82 11.68 -6.84
CA LEU A 253 -3.59 11.79 -5.40
C LEU A 253 -3.12 10.44 -4.88
N ASN A 254 -1.86 10.39 -4.43
CA ASN A 254 -1.27 9.19 -3.85
C ASN A 254 -1.20 9.35 -2.34
N SER A 255 -1.76 8.43 -1.56
CA SER A 255 -1.56 8.45 -0.12
C SER A 255 -0.10 8.17 0.21
N VAL A 256 0.45 8.92 1.15
CA VAL A 256 1.89 8.89 1.47
C VAL A 256 2.14 8.78 2.96
N THR A 257 3.19 8.05 3.31
CA THR A 257 3.76 8.00 4.66
C THR A 257 5.01 8.86 4.80
N THR A 258 5.40 9.58 3.75
CA THR A 258 6.63 10.38 3.70
C THR A 258 6.33 11.79 3.20
N ILE A 259 6.79 12.80 3.95
CA ILE A 259 6.64 14.22 3.63
C ILE A 259 8.04 14.85 3.60
N ASN A 260 8.43 15.45 2.48
CA ASN A 260 9.77 15.99 2.25
C ASN A 260 10.89 15.01 2.65
N GLU A 261 10.81 13.77 2.13
CA GLU A 261 11.77 12.68 2.38
C GLU A 261 11.83 12.16 3.82
N LYS A 262 11.15 12.83 4.76
CA LYS A 262 10.98 12.34 6.13
C LYS A 262 9.77 11.41 6.21
N HIS A 263 10.00 10.20 6.69
CA HIS A 263 8.94 9.25 6.97
C HIS A 263 8.22 9.58 8.29
N TYR A 264 6.89 9.51 8.26
CA TYR A 264 5.99 9.79 9.38
C TYR A 264 5.18 8.54 9.65
N PRO A 265 5.50 7.78 10.71
CA PRO A 265 4.94 6.45 10.82
C PRO A 265 3.52 6.43 11.37
N ILE A 266 3.06 7.58 11.89
CA ILE A 266 1.67 7.82 12.25
C ILE A 266 0.74 7.87 11.03
N LEU A 267 1.29 8.03 9.82
CA LEU A 267 0.52 8.04 8.59
C LEU A 267 0.25 6.62 8.08
N THR A 268 -0.89 6.47 7.42
CA THR A 268 -1.30 5.21 6.79
C THR A 268 -1.48 5.42 5.29
N ASN A 269 -0.80 4.60 4.48
CA ASN A 269 -1.00 4.55 3.04
C ASN A 269 -2.16 3.60 2.71
N TYR A 270 -3.40 4.04 2.91
CA TYR A 270 -4.58 3.20 2.66
C TYR A 270 -4.66 2.70 1.20
N GLN A 271 -4.19 3.48 0.22
CA GLN A 271 -4.18 3.03 -1.18
C GLN A 271 -3.21 1.86 -1.44
N GLY A 272 -2.15 1.74 -0.64
CA GLY A 272 -1.18 0.64 -0.75
C GLY A 272 -1.54 -0.62 0.03
N ILE A 273 -2.63 -0.60 0.83
CA ILE A 273 -3.10 -1.80 1.53
C ILE A 273 -3.84 -2.69 0.51
N LYS A 274 -3.57 -4.00 0.44
CA LYS A 274 -4.30 -4.97 -0.40
C LYS A 274 -5.82 -4.76 -0.39
N LYS A 275 -6.48 -4.92 -1.54
CA LYS A 275 -7.95 -4.82 -1.64
C LYS A 275 -8.64 -5.77 -0.64
N ASP A 276 -8.13 -6.97 -0.42
CA ASP A 276 -8.73 -7.93 0.53
C ASP A 276 -8.67 -7.45 1.98
N TYR A 277 -7.58 -6.82 2.44
CA TYR A 277 -7.54 -6.25 3.79
C TYR A 277 -8.32 -4.94 3.89
N ARG A 278 -8.38 -4.15 2.81
CA ARG A 278 -9.25 -2.96 2.75
C ARG A 278 -10.72 -3.33 2.94
N LYS A 279 -11.16 -4.51 2.48
CA LYS A 279 -12.55 -4.97 2.67
C LYS A 279 -12.95 -5.01 4.14
N ASN A 280 -12.06 -5.44 5.02
CA ASN A 280 -12.32 -5.42 6.47
C ASN A 280 -12.21 -4.00 7.05
N ILE A 281 -11.21 -3.21 6.63
CA ILE A 281 -11.02 -1.85 7.15
C ILE A 281 -12.21 -0.93 6.83
N PHE A 282 -12.78 -1.06 5.64
CA PHE A 282 -13.86 -0.21 5.12
C PHE A 282 -15.19 -0.95 5.00
N LYS A 283 -15.37 -2.06 5.74
CA LYS A 283 -16.57 -2.90 5.64
C LYS A 283 -17.85 -2.09 5.83
N GLY A 284 -18.83 -2.27 4.93
CA GLY A 284 -20.13 -1.61 4.96
C GLY A 284 -20.16 -0.20 4.39
N PHE A 285 -19.04 0.31 3.86
CA PHE A 285 -19.02 1.52 3.03
C PHE A 285 -19.22 1.18 1.55
N TYR A 286 -19.45 2.19 0.73
CA TYR A 286 -19.69 2.05 -0.71
C TYR A 286 -18.46 2.44 -1.52
N GLU A 287 -17.99 1.58 -2.42
CA GLU A 287 -16.95 1.86 -3.42
C GLU A 287 -17.61 2.19 -4.76
N TYR A 288 -17.25 3.33 -5.35
CA TYR A 288 -17.63 3.73 -6.69
C TYR A 288 -16.38 3.82 -7.56
N ASP A 289 -16.19 2.83 -8.44
CA ASP A 289 -15.06 2.73 -9.37
C ASP A 289 -15.48 3.01 -10.81
N ILE A 290 -14.63 3.68 -11.60
CA ILE A 290 -14.94 3.95 -13.00
C ILE A 290 -14.81 2.63 -13.78
N ASN A 291 -15.93 2.16 -14.32
CA ASN A 291 -16.00 0.94 -15.08
C ASN A 291 -15.09 1.00 -16.32
N THR A 292 -13.97 0.27 -16.27
CA THR A 292 -13.02 0.19 -17.37
C THR A 292 -12.49 1.57 -17.79
N SER A 293 -12.06 2.36 -16.81
CA SER A 293 -11.65 3.78 -16.96
C SER A 293 -10.78 4.08 -18.19
N ALA A 294 -9.61 3.45 -18.31
CA ALA A 294 -8.66 3.75 -19.37
C ALA A 294 -9.26 3.62 -20.79
N PRO A 295 -9.85 2.47 -21.21
CA PRO A 295 -10.44 2.37 -22.54
C PRO A 295 -11.63 3.30 -22.76
N VAL A 296 -12.47 3.55 -21.76
CA VAL A 296 -13.62 4.46 -21.88
C VAL A 296 -13.15 5.88 -22.19
N ILE A 297 -12.22 6.41 -21.41
CA ILE A 297 -11.70 7.77 -21.59
C ILE A 297 -10.90 7.87 -22.89
N LEU A 298 -10.04 6.87 -23.17
CA LEU A 298 -9.21 6.88 -24.37
C LEU A 298 -10.01 6.77 -25.67
N SER A 299 -11.06 5.95 -25.71
CA SER A 299 -11.92 5.83 -26.90
C SER A 299 -12.65 7.14 -27.18
N GLN A 300 -13.25 7.77 -26.16
CA GLN A 300 -13.92 9.06 -26.32
C GLN A 300 -12.95 10.19 -26.65
N LEU A 301 -11.74 10.19 -26.08
CA LEU A 301 -10.67 11.13 -26.44
C LEU A 301 -10.29 10.98 -27.92
N TYR A 302 -10.12 9.74 -28.40
CA TYR A 302 -9.84 9.47 -29.81
C TYR A 302 -10.96 9.99 -30.72
N GLU A 303 -12.23 9.71 -30.40
CA GLU A 303 -13.36 10.20 -31.20
C GLU A 303 -13.46 11.73 -31.24
N LYS A 304 -13.14 12.42 -30.12
CA LYS A 304 -13.12 13.89 -30.07
C LYS A 304 -11.97 14.51 -30.86
N GLU A 305 -10.77 13.93 -30.78
CA GLU A 305 -9.58 14.44 -31.46
C GLU A 305 -9.59 14.14 -32.96
N PHE A 306 -10.31 13.08 -33.37
CA PHE A 306 -10.35 12.59 -34.74
C PHE A 306 -11.78 12.31 -35.21
N PRO A 307 -12.67 13.32 -35.26
CA PRO A 307 -14.09 13.12 -35.60
C PRO A 307 -14.32 12.56 -37.01
N ASN A 308 -13.34 12.73 -37.91
CA ASN A 308 -13.38 12.25 -39.28
C ASN A 308 -12.77 10.84 -39.47
N LYS A 309 -12.18 10.26 -38.43
CA LYS A 309 -11.64 8.89 -38.49
C LYS A 309 -12.73 7.87 -38.17
N LYS A 310 -12.53 6.65 -38.65
CA LYS A 310 -13.41 5.52 -38.33
C LYS A 310 -13.45 5.30 -36.81
N LYS A 311 -14.66 5.12 -36.27
CA LYS A 311 -14.89 4.77 -34.87
C LYS A 311 -14.26 3.42 -34.52
N LEU A 312 -13.83 3.30 -33.26
CA LEU A 312 -13.25 2.08 -32.70
C LEU A 312 -14.37 1.15 -32.23
N LYS A 313 -15.03 0.51 -33.19
CA LYS A 313 -16.29 -0.21 -32.97
C LYS A 313 -16.10 -1.37 -31.99
N ILE A 314 -15.03 -2.15 -32.14
CA ILE A 314 -14.77 -3.32 -31.29
C ILE A 314 -14.33 -2.90 -29.89
N VAL A 315 -13.56 -1.81 -29.76
CA VAL A 315 -13.24 -1.21 -28.45
C VAL A 315 -14.52 -0.78 -27.71
N ASN A 316 -15.42 -0.08 -28.40
CA ASN A 316 -16.70 0.34 -27.81
C ASN A 316 -17.61 -0.85 -27.46
N GLU A 317 -17.71 -1.86 -28.35
CA GLU A 317 -18.44 -3.11 -28.05
C GLU A 317 -17.83 -3.84 -26.83
N TYR A 318 -16.51 -3.85 -26.67
CA TYR A 318 -15.85 -4.45 -25.52
C TYR A 318 -16.16 -3.70 -24.22
N ILE A 319 -16.14 -2.36 -24.23
CA ILE A 319 -16.48 -1.54 -23.07
C ILE A 319 -17.89 -1.89 -22.56
N GLU A 320 -18.86 -1.97 -23.48
CA GLU A 320 -20.26 -2.27 -23.14
C GLU A 320 -20.48 -3.71 -22.66
N ARG A 321 -19.72 -4.68 -23.21
CA ARG A 321 -19.96 -6.12 -23.01
C ARG A 321 -18.74 -6.84 -22.42
N LYS A 322 -17.95 -6.15 -21.58
CA LYS A 322 -16.63 -6.61 -21.11
C LYS A 322 -16.64 -8.03 -20.54
N THR A 323 -17.66 -8.37 -19.75
CA THR A 323 -17.79 -9.67 -19.09
C THR A 323 -17.96 -10.80 -20.10
N GLU A 324 -18.82 -10.61 -21.09
CA GLU A 324 -19.07 -11.61 -22.14
C GLU A 324 -17.83 -11.85 -23.00
N TYR A 325 -17.12 -10.77 -23.38
CA TYR A 325 -15.88 -10.87 -24.13
C TYR A 325 -14.78 -11.60 -23.34
N ARG A 326 -14.64 -11.30 -22.04
CA ARG A 326 -13.68 -11.98 -21.17
C ARG A 326 -13.96 -13.47 -21.05
N ILE A 327 -15.22 -13.86 -20.81
CA ILE A 327 -15.64 -15.27 -20.77
C ILE A 327 -15.36 -15.97 -22.11
N LYS A 328 -15.71 -15.31 -23.22
CA LYS A 328 -15.50 -15.86 -24.57
C LYS A 328 -14.02 -16.10 -24.89
N TRP A 329 -13.15 -15.16 -24.53
CA TRP A 329 -11.71 -15.28 -24.79
C TRP A 329 -10.99 -16.17 -23.77
N ALA A 330 -11.51 -16.29 -22.54
CA ALA A 330 -10.96 -17.20 -21.53
C ALA A 330 -11.00 -18.67 -22.00
N LYS A 331 -12.02 -19.05 -22.77
CA LYS A 331 -12.16 -20.38 -23.40
C LYS A 331 -11.10 -20.67 -24.48
N LYS A 332 -10.26 -19.69 -24.83
CA LYS A 332 -9.15 -19.84 -25.79
C LYS A 332 -7.78 -20.00 -25.11
N LEU A 333 -7.71 -19.81 -23.80
CA LEU A 333 -6.50 -20.07 -23.02
C LEU A 333 -6.45 -21.54 -22.59
N PHE A 334 -5.24 -22.04 -22.30
CA PHE A 334 -5.06 -23.34 -21.67
C PHE A 334 -5.54 -23.35 -20.22
N GLY A 335 -5.84 -24.54 -19.71
CA GLY A 335 -6.29 -24.78 -18.35
C GLY A 335 -7.81 -24.84 -18.23
N ASP A 336 -8.29 -25.71 -17.33
CA ASP A 336 -9.72 -26.00 -17.18
C ASP A 336 -10.44 -25.03 -16.22
N ASN A 337 -9.68 -24.18 -15.53
CA ASN A 337 -10.24 -23.23 -14.56
C ASN A 337 -10.68 -21.94 -15.25
N GLU A 338 -11.98 -21.86 -15.58
CA GLU A 338 -12.59 -20.68 -16.22
C GLU A 338 -12.36 -19.39 -15.43
N LYS A 339 -12.46 -19.42 -14.10
CA LYS A 339 -12.28 -18.23 -13.25
C LYS A 339 -10.86 -17.67 -13.36
N GLU A 340 -9.87 -18.55 -13.35
CA GLU A 340 -8.47 -18.15 -13.53
C GLU A 340 -8.21 -17.64 -14.94
N ASN A 341 -8.76 -18.29 -15.97
CA ASN A 341 -8.61 -17.82 -17.35
C ASN A 341 -9.28 -16.47 -17.59
N ILE A 342 -10.44 -16.20 -16.98
CA ILE A 342 -11.07 -14.86 -17.01
C ILE A 342 -10.16 -13.81 -16.37
N LYS A 343 -9.51 -14.13 -15.25
CA LYS A 343 -8.56 -13.25 -14.58
C LYS A 343 -7.34 -12.97 -15.48
N ARG A 344 -6.79 -14.00 -16.11
CA ARG A 344 -5.68 -13.89 -17.08
C ARG A 344 -6.05 -13.00 -18.27
N ILE A 345 -7.22 -13.21 -18.88
CA ILE A 345 -7.72 -12.34 -19.97
C ILE A 345 -7.91 -10.90 -19.51
N LYS A 346 -8.48 -10.67 -18.31
CA LYS A 346 -8.62 -9.32 -17.75
C LYS A 346 -7.24 -8.63 -17.68
N SER A 347 -6.21 -9.33 -17.23
CA SER A 347 -4.85 -8.77 -17.15
C SER A 347 -4.24 -8.52 -18.54
N ILE A 348 -4.38 -9.45 -19.49
CA ILE A 348 -3.91 -9.26 -20.88
C ILE A 348 -4.54 -8.02 -21.51
N LEU A 349 -5.86 -7.88 -21.40
CA LEU A 349 -6.59 -6.74 -21.95
C LEU A 349 -6.20 -5.43 -21.24
N THR A 350 -5.99 -5.49 -19.93
CA THR A 350 -5.48 -4.35 -19.17
C THR A 350 -4.15 -3.90 -19.77
N SER A 351 -3.14 -4.78 -19.85
CA SER A 351 -1.83 -4.46 -20.44
C SER A 351 -1.95 -3.90 -21.86
N LEU A 352 -2.81 -4.48 -22.70
CA LEU A 352 -3.10 -4.00 -24.05
C LEU A 352 -3.65 -2.56 -24.04
N PHE A 353 -4.64 -2.26 -23.20
CA PHE A 353 -5.20 -0.90 -23.06
C PHE A 353 -4.27 0.09 -22.35
N PHE A 354 -3.17 -0.38 -21.74
CA PHE A 354 -2.04 0.44 -21.31
C PHE A 354 -0.96 0.61 -22.41
N GLY A 355 -1.20 0.05 -23.59
CA GLY A 355 -0.37 0.20 -24.79
C GLY A 355 0.71 -0.87 -24.96
N ALA A 356 0.65 -1.97 -24.20
CA ALA A 356 1.58 -3.08 -24.38
C ALA A 356 1.38 -3.75 -25.75
N SER A 357 2.48 -4.16 -26.38
CA SER A 357 2.45 -4.90 -27.65
C SER A 357 2.04 -6.36 -27.45
N LEU A 358 1.33 -6.90 -28.45
CA LEU A 358 0.96 -8.31 -28.59
C LEU A 358 1.60 -8.96 -29.85
N GLU A 359 2.54 -8.29 -30.51
CA GLU A 359 3.26 -8.86 -31.65
C GLU A 359 4.50 -9.67 -31.23
N GLU A 360 4.69 -10.83 -31.87
CA GLU A 360 5.81 -11.76 -31.64
C GLU A 360 7.14 -11.23 -32.16
N SER A 361 7.14 -10.51 -33.29
CA SER A 361 8.38 -10.10 -33.95
C SER A 361 9.21 -9.11 -33.12
N TYR A 362 8.60 -8.45 -32.14
CA TYR A 362 9.26 -7.71 -31.07
C TYR A 362 8.45 -7.82 -29.76
N MET A 363 8.80 -8.84 -28.96
CA MET A 363 8.60 -8.87 -27.51
C MET A 363 7.18 -8.53 -27.07
N MET A 364 6.28 -9.53 -27.03
CA MET A 364 5.13 -9.48 -26.13
C MET A 364 5.63 -8.93 -24.79
N GLY A 365 5.08 -7.79 -24.36
CA GLY A 365 5.64 -7.09 -23.20
C GLY A 365 5.74 -8.06 -22.02
N LYS A 366 6.86 -8.05 -21.27
CA LYS A 366 7.09 -8.98 -20.15
C LYS A 366 5.88 -9.10 -19.23
N GLU A 367 5.19 -7.98 -18.98
CA GLU A 367 3.98 -7.90 -18.18
C GLU A 367 2.80 -8.67 -18.79
N THR A 368 2.61 -8.62 -20.11
CA THR A 368 1.56 -9.37 -20.79
C THR A 368 1.91 -10.86 -20.87
N LYS A 369 3.19 -11.18 -21.14
CA LYS A 369 3.69 -12.55 -21.25
C LYS A 369 3.46 -13.35 -19.97
N ALA A 370 3.60 -12.72 -18.80
CA ALA A 370 3.38 -13.34 -17.49
C ALA A 370 1.93 -13.85 -17.26
N HIS A 371 0.97 -13.48 -18.11
CA HIS A 371 -0.41 -13.94 -18.01
C HIS A 371 -0.75 -15.11 -18.93
N PHE A 372 0.21 -15.54 -19.76
CA PHE A 372 0.10 -16.73 -20.57
C PHE A 372 0.71 -17.95 -19.85
N THR A 373 0.32 -19.13 -20.29
CA THR A 373 0.88 -20.39 -19.80
C THR A 373 2.33 -20.46 -20.24
N LYS A 374 3.24 -20.64 -19.28
CA LYS A 374 4.68 -20.75 -19.55
C LYS A 374 4.96 -21.81 -20.62
N ASP A 375 5.81 -21.46 -21.58
CA ASP A 375 6.20 -22.28 -22.72
C ASP A 375 5.06 -22.57 -23.73
N LYS A 376 3.92 -21.88 -23.60
CA LYS A 376 2.76 -21.96 -24.52
C LYS A 376 2.21 -20.57 -24.90
N GLU A 377 3.00 -19.52 -24.70
CA GLU A 377 2.52 -18.14 -24.84
C GLU A 377 2.15 -17.79 -26.29
N GLU A 378 2.93 -18.27 -27.26
CA GLU A 378 2.67 -18.11 -28.69
C GLU A 378 1.38 -18.84 -29.10
N GLU A 379 1.22 -20.10 -28.68
CA GLU A 379 0.04 -20.91 -29.01
C GLU A 379 -1.26 -20.32 -28.41
N GLU A 380 -1.24 -19.85 -27.17
CA GLU A 380 -2.39 -19.17 -26.58
C GLU A 380 -2.71 -17.84 -27.27
N LEU A 381 -1.68 -17.08 -27.66
CA LEU A 381 -1.85 -15.84 -28.39
C LEU A 381 -2.45 -16.10 -29.78
N ASP A 382 -2.00 -17.13 -30.48
CA ASP A 382 -2.56 -17.56 -31.77
C ASP A 382 -4.00 -18.04 -31.62
N ASN A 383 -4.31 -18.80 -30.58
CA ASN A 383 -5.67 -19.20 -30.25
C ASN A 383 -6.58 -17.98 -30.00
N LEU A 384 -6.07 -16.94 -29.36
CA LEU A 384 -6.80 -15.67 -29.19
C LEU A 384 -6.95 -14.92 -30.53
N LYS A 385 -5.88 -14.77 -31.31
CA LYS A 385 -5.87 -14.08 -32.60
C LYS A 385 -6.73 -14.77 -33.65
N SER A 386 -6.93 -16.10 -33.54
CA SER A 386 -7.90 -16.84 -34.35
C SER A 386 -9.34 -16.31 -34.18
N ASN A 387 -9.63 -15.63 -33.07
CA ASN A 387 -10.88 -14.91 -32.87
C ASN A 387 -10.84 -13.55 -33.58
N SER A 388 -11.58 -13.42 -34.69
CA SER A 388 -11.61 -12.18 -35.48
C SER A 388 -12.01 -10.92 -34.71
N LYS A 389 -12.79 -11.02 -33.63
CA LYS A 389 -13.09 -9.87 -32.76
C LYS A 389 -11.92 -9.51 -31.84
N PHE A 390 -11.20 -10.50 -31.31
CA PHE A 390 -10.00 -10.23 -30.52
C PHE A 390 -8.94 -9.55 -31.38
N LEU A 391 -8.64 -10.09 -32.57
CA LEU A 391 -7.65 -9.51 -33.48
C LEU A 391 -8.01 -8.05 -33.83
N LYS A 392 -9.26 -7.78 -34.21
CA LYS A 392 -9.71 -6.42 -34.48
C LYS A 392 -9.63 -5.48 -33.28
N LEU A 393 -9.82 -5.99 -32.05
CA LEU A 393 -9.62 -5.19 -30.84
C LEU A 393 -8.16 -4.75 -30.74
N VAL A 394 -7.21 -5.66 -30.98
CA VAL A 394 -5.77 -5.36 -30.96
C VAL A 394 -5.45 -4.28 -31.99
N ASP A 395 -5.92 -4.43 -33.23
CA ASP A 395 -5.72 -3.46 -34.31
C ASP A 395 -6.30 -2.07 -33.97
N GLU A 396 -7.51 -2.04 -33.38
CA GLU A 396 -8.16 -0.79 -32.98
C GLU A 396 -7.42 -0.10 -31.81
N VAL A 397 -6.91 -0.86 -30.84
CA VAL A 397 -6.09 -0.31 -29.75
C VAL A 397 -4.77 0.25 -30.29
N GLU A 398 -4.11 -0.45 -31.22
CA GLU A 398 -2.90 0.07 -31.85
C GLU A 398 -3.17 1.35 -32.65
N THR A 399 -4.29 1.39 -33.38
CA THR A 399 -4.74 2.57 -34.12
C THR A 399 -4.98 3.76 -33.20
N LEU A 400 -5.64 3.52 -32.05
CA LEU A 400 -5.87 4.52 -31.01
C LEU A 400 -4.55 5.09 -30.50
N TYR A 401 -3.62 4.23 -30.07
CA TYR A 401 -2.34 4.66 -29.50
C TYR A 401 -1.46 5.37 -30.53
N SER A 402 -1.42 4.89 -31.77
CA SER A 402 -0.66 5.50 -32.85
C SER A 402 -1.19 6.90 -33.19
N SER A 403 -2.52 7.05 -33.31
CA SER A 403 -3.15 8.34 -33.60
C SER A 403 -2.96 9.35 -32.47
N LEU A 404 -3.21 8.95 -31.22
CA LEU A 404 -3.01 9.84 -30.07
C LEU A 404 -1.52 10.19 -29.91
N SER A 405 -0.60 9.25 -30.13
CA SER A 405 0.84 9.53 -30.10
C SER A 405 1.24 10.52 -31.20
N GLU A 406 0.66 10.44 -32.39
CA GLU A 406 0.92 11.41 -33.45
C GLU A 406 0.47 12.82 -33.03
N LYS A 407 -0.72 12.95 -32.44
CA LYS A 407 -1.25 14.23 -31.95
C LYS A 407 -0.40 14.80 -30.82
N TYR A 408 -0.22 14.02 -29.75
CA TYR A 408 0.36 14.50 -28.50
C TYR A 408 1.89 14.44 -28.48
N LEU A 409 2.50 13.51 -29.22
CA LEU A 409 3.94 13.26 -29.24
C LEU A 409 4.62 13.42 -30.62
N SER A 410 3.99 14.07 -31.61
CA SER A 410 4.70 14.48 -32.83
C SER A 410 5.92 15.36 -32.50
N HIS A 411 7.12 14.91 -32.89
CA HIS A 411 8.39 15.63 -32.69
C HIS A 411 8.73 16.42 -33.95
N ARG A 412 9.32 17.62 -33.80
CA ARG A 412 10.02 18.25 -34.91
C ARG A 412 11.34 17.51 -35.16
N LYS A 413 11.84 17.55 -36.40
CA LYS A 413 13.10 16.91 -36.76
C LYS A 413 14.23 17.45 -35.87
N GLY A 414 14.94 16.57 -35.16
CA GLY A 414 16.02 16.92 -34.24
C GLY A 414 15.66 17.04 -32.76
N THR A 415 14.38 17.00 -32.37
CA THR A 415 13.97 17.06 -30.95
C THR A 415 13.96 15.66 -30.32
N LYS A 416 14.61 15.48 -29.16
CA LYS A 416 14.71 14.18 -28.45
C LYS A 416 13.50 13.86 -27.56
N SER A 417 12.73 14.88 -27.22
CA SER A 417 11.63 14.82 -26.26
C SER A 417 10.62 15.93 -26.51
N LYS A 418 9.39 15.74 -26.03
CA LYS A 418 8.29 16.71 -26.16
C LYS A 418 7.59 16.92 -24.83
N ARG A 419 7.24 18.18 -24.56
CA ARG A 419 6.40 18.58 -23.44
C ARG A 419 4.93 18.29 -23.76
N VAL A 420 4.28 17.52 -22.90
CA VAL A 420 2.87 17.15 -22.97
C VAL A 420 2.18 17.66 -21.71
N THR A 421 1.10 18.41 -21.90
CA THR A 421 0.28 18.97 -20.81
C THR A 421 -1.05 18.24 -20.76
N ASN A 422 -1.48 17.81 -19.58
CA ASN A 422 -2.79 17.18 -19.42
C ASN A 422 -3.89 18.21 -19.11
N ILE A 423 -5.14 17.75 -18.98
CA ILE A 423 -6.31 18.62 -18.75
C ILE A 423 -6.24 19.42 -17.44
N LEU A 424 -5.39 19.00 -16.49
CA LEU A 424 -5.16 19.70 -15.22
C LEU A 424 -4.03 20.74 -15.30
N GLY A 425 -3.50 21.01 -16.49
CA GLY A 425 -2.39 21.95 -16.70
C GLY A 425 -1.02 21.40 -16.29
N ILE A 426 -0.89 20.10 -16.00
CA ILE A 426 0.38 19.50 -15.57
C ILE A 426 1.20 19.14 -16.80
N THR A 427 2.36 19.77 -16.96
CA THR A 427 3.28 19.53 -18.08
C THR A 427 4.40 18.58 -17.72
N LYS A 428 4.69 17.64 -18.61
CA LYS A 428 5.82 16.71 -18.52
C LYS A 428 6.54 16.55 -19.83
N GLU A 429 7.81 16.19 -19.75
CA GLU A 429 8.61 15.84 -20.90
C GLU A 429 8.66 14.33 -21.10
N PHE A 430 8.41 13.88 -22.34
CA PHE A 430 8.43 12.47 -22.74
C PHE A 430 9.31 12.27 -23.96
N LYS A 431 10.07 11.18 -23.98
CA LYS A 431 10.78 10.73 -25.19
C LYS A 431 9.81 10.04 -26.16
N ARG A 432 10.21 9.91 -27.42
CA ARG A 432 9.44 9.15 -28.43
C ARG A 432 9.16 7.70 -28.02
N SER A 433 10.10 7.05 -27.34
CA SER A 433 9.94 5.68 -26.82
C SER A 433 8.95 5.59 -25.65
N GLU A 434 8.55 6.72 -25.05
CA GLU A 434 7.66 6.76 -23.89
C GLU A 434 6.22 7.08 -24.29
N LYS A 435 5.81 6.67 -25.49
CA LYS A 435 4.47 6.96 -26.03
C LYS A 435 3.35 6.55 -25.08
N ASN A 436 3.43 5.36 -24.50
CA ASN A 436 2.42 4.84 -23.59
C ASN A 436 2.31 5.68 -22.32
N LYS A 437 3.45 6.15 -21.76
CA LYS A 437 3.48 7.00 -20.58
C LYS A 437 2.88 8.39 -20.85
N ALA A 438 3.11 8.94 -22.04
CA ALA A 438 2.52 10.22 -22.41
C ALA A 438 1.01 10.14 -22.59
N ILE A 439 0.51 9.07 -23.24
CA ILE A 439 -0.93 8.84 -23.36
C ILE A 439 -1.55 8.60 -21.98
N ALA A 440 -0.86 7.85 -21.10
CA ALA A 440 -1.28 7.68 -19.72
C ALA A 440 -1.38 9.00 -18.95
N HIS A 441 -0.41 9.89 -19.12
CA HIS A 441 -0.43 11.22 -18.52
C HIS A 441 -1.65 12.06 -18.94
N ILE A 442 -2.15 11.88 -20.18
CA ILE A 442 -3.35 12.56 -20.67
C ILE A 442 -4.61 11.99 -20.04
N TYR A 443 -4.90 10.68 -20.19
CA TYR A 443 -6.18 10.13 -19.72
C TYR A 443 -6.28 10.17 -18.19
N GLN A 444 -5.18 9.94 -17.47
CA GLN A 444 -5.18 10.04 -16.00
C GLN A 444 -5.48 11.46 -15.51
N GLY A 445 -5.19 12.48 -16.32
CA GLY A 445 -5.62 13.84 -16.01
C GLY A 445 -7.14 13.97 -15.95
N TYR A 446 -7.87 13.27 -16.85
CA TYR A 446 -9.32 13.25 -16.85
C TYR A 446 -9.89 12.44 -15.68
N GLU A 447 -9.32 11.27 -15.38
CA GLU A 447 -9.70 10.48 -14.18
C GLU A 447 -9.65 11.32 -12.91
N VAL A 448 -8.54 12.04 -12.72
CA VAL A 448 -8.35 12.90 -11.55
C VAL A 448 -9.32 14.06 -11.56
N LYS A 449 -9.61 14.64 -12.74
CA LYS A 449 -10.60 15.72 -12.86
C LYS A 449 -11.99 15.24 -12.42
N ILE A 450 -12.39 14.04 -12.86
CA ILE A 450 -13.66 13.40 -12.46
C ILE A 450 -13.68 13.15 -10.95
N LEU A 451 -12.63 12.51 -10.43
CA LEU A 451 -12.54 12.17 -9.01
C LEU A 451 -12.59 13.41 -8.10
N LEU A 452 -11.92 14.50 -8.49
CA LEU A 452 -11.95 15.75 -7.74
C LEU A 452 -13.34 16.39 -7.76
N ALA A 453 -14.07 16.34 -8.87
CA ALA A 453 -15.43 16.86 -8.95
C ALA A 453 -16.40 16.06 -8.06
N LEU A 454 -16.27 14.73 -8.04
CA LEU A 454 -17.04 13.89 -7.12
C LEU A 454 -16.69 14.18 -5.66
N TYR A 455 -15.40 14.32 -5.36
CA TYR A 455 -14.96 14.69 -4.02
C TYR A 455 -15.57 16.03 -3.59
N GLU A 456 -15.51 17.07 -4.43
CA GLU A 456 -16.03 18.40 -4.10
C GLU A 456 -17.54 18.37 -3.83
N LYS A 457 -18.29 17.53 -4.55
CA LYS A 457 -19.74 17.35 -4.32
C LYS A 457 -20.04 16.59 -3.03
N TYR A 458 -19.29 15.51 -2.76
CA TYR A 458 -19.58 14.55 -1.70
C TYR A 458 -18.53 14.58 -0.58
N GLU A 459 -17.91 15.72 -0.33
CA GLU A 459 -16.79 15.87 0.62
C GLU A 459 -17.14 15.31 2.00
N GLU A 460 -18.32 15.69 2.52
CA GLU A 460 -18.79 15.26 3.84
C GLU A 460 -19.07 13.75 3.93
N ASP A 461 -19.38 13.11 2.80
CA ASP A 461 -19.69 11.69 2.70
C ASP A 461 -18.51 10.82 2.26
N THR A 462 -17.44 11.45 1.81
CA THR A 462 -16.24 10.76 1.34
C THR A 462 -15.51 10.09 2.52
N VAL A 463 -15.21 8.80 2.32
CA VAL A 463 -14.43 7.96 3.23
C VAL A 463 -12.97 7.95 2.85
N LEU A 464 -12.67 7.74 1.56
CA LEU A 464 -11.33 7.58 1.01
C LEU A 464 -11.34 7.89 -0.49
N LEU A 465 -10.29 8.57 -0.97
CA LEU A 465 -9.98 8.65 -2.39
C LEU A 465 -8.96 7.56 -2.77
N LEU A 466 -9.29 6.71 -3.73
CA LEU A 466 -8.51 5.53 -4.12
C LEU A 466 -8.30 5.51 -5.64
N HIS A 467 -7.20 6.09 -6.13
CA HIS A 467 -6.87 6.14 -7.56
C HIS A 467 -7.97 6.71 -8.47
N ASP A 468 -8.80 5.88 -9.08
CA ASP A 468 -9.96 6.17 -9.93
C ASP A 468 -11.31 5.89 -9.24
N ALA A 469 -11.28 5.45 -7.98
CA ALA A 469 -12.44 5.17 -7.15
C ALA A 469 -12.60 6.17 -5.98
N ILE A 470 -13.86 6.35 -5.57
CA ILE A 470 -14.24 7.10 -4.37
C ILE A 470 -15.02 6.18 -3.43
N PHE A 471 -14.65 6.20 -2.14
CA PHE A 471 -15.38 5.46 -1.11
C PHE A 471 -16.28 6.44 -0.37
N THR A 472 -17.50 6.04 -0.02
CA THR A 472 -18.45 6.89 0.70
C THR A 472 -19.19 6.17 1.82
N LYS A 473 -19.66 6.94 2.80
CA LYS A 473 -20.40 6.44 3.97
C LYS A 473 -21.82 6.00 3.61
N VAL A 474 -22.39 6.60 2.58
CA VAL A 474 -23.80 6.43 2.19
C VAL A 474 -23.86 6.05 0.72
N LYS A 475 -24.91 5.33 0.35
CA LYS A 475 -25.19 5.05 -1.04
C LYS A 475 -25.47 6.36 -1.79
N LEU A 476 -24.75 6.58 -2.88
CA LEU A 476 -24.96 7.68 -3.81
C LEU A 476 -25.94 7.29 -4.93
N ASP A 477 -26.55 8.30 -5.54
CA ASP A 477 -27.28 8.12 -6.80
C ASP A 477 -26.29 8.00 -7.96
N ILE A 478 -26.30 6.83 -8.62
CA ILE A 478 -25.38 6.53 -9.71
C ILE A 478 -25.58 7.47 -10.90
N ASP A 479 -26.81 7.89 -11.18
CA ASP A 479 -27.11 8.79 -12.29
C ASP A 479 -26.54 10.19 -12.03
N GLU A 480 -26.58 10.65 -10.76
CA GLU A 480 -25.96 11.90 -10.35
C GLU A 480 -24.42 11.82 -10.41
N VAL A 481 -23.84 10.70 -9.96
CA VAL A 481 -22.38 10.45 -10.04
C VAL A 481 -21.90 10.48 -11.49
N GLU A 482 -22.59 9.79 -12.40
CA GLU A 482 -22.26 9.77 -13.83
C GLU A 482 -22.45 11.15 -14.48
N LYS A 483 -23.50 11.88 -14.09
CA LYS A 483 -23.73 13.26 -14.53
C LYS A 483 -22.60 14.20 -14.11
N ILE A 484 -22.17 14.16 -12.85
CA ILE A 484 -21.05 14.99 -12.36
C ILE A 484 -19.76 14.67 -13.12
N ALA A 485 -19.49 13.38 -13.33
CA ALA A 485 -18.32 12.95 -14.10
C ALA A 485 -18.37 13.50 -15.54
N TYR A 486 -19.54 13.48 -16.18
CA TYR A 486 -19.76 14.05 -17.50
C TYR A 486 -19.58 15.58 -17.52
N GLU A 487 -20.18 16.30 -16.57
CA GLU A 487 -20.05 17.77 -16.50
C GLU A 487 -18.59 18.21 -16.26
N ALA A 488 -17.86 17.45 -15.44
CA ALA A 488 -16.45 17.75 -15.15
C ALA A 488 -15.52 17.46 -16.34
N SER A 489 -15.70 16.34 -17.03
CA SER A 489 -14.74 15.83 -18.03
C SER A 489 -15.19 15.96 -19.48
N GLY A 490 -16.49 16.10 -19.71
CA GLY A 490 -17.16 15.94 -20.99
C GLY A 490 -17.19 14.49 -21.49
N TYR A 491 -16.86 13.49 -20.66
CA TYR A 491 -16.88 12.08 -21.02
C TYR A 491 -17.98 11.34 -20.29
N SER A 492 -18.71 10.51 -21.04
CA SER A 492 -19.70 9.61 -20.46
C SER A 492 -18.99 8.39 -19.91
N VAL A 493 -18.89 8.30 -18.59
CA VAL A 493 -18.31 7.16 -17.88
C VAL A 493 -19.40 6.47 -17.09
N LYS A 494 -19.26 5.16 -16.92
CA LYS A 494 -20.13 4.37 -16.05
C LYS A 494 -19.40 3.98 -14.79
N TYR A 495 -20.14 3.81 -13.70
CA TYR A 495 -19.58 3.40 -12.41
C TYR A 495 -19.98 1.98 -12.04
N GLU A 496 -19.06 1.26 -11.37
CA GLU A 496 -19.37 0.04 -10.64
C GLU A 496 -19.55 0.42 -9.16
N GLU A 497 -20.72 0.12 -8.59
CA GLU A 497 -21.01 0.26 -7.17
C GLU A 497 -20.80 -1.10 -6.47
N GLU A 498 -20.00 -1.12 -5.41
CA GLU A 498 -19.78 -2.28 -4.54
C GLU A 498 -19.98 -1.88 -3.08
N ILE A 499 -20.75 -2.66 -2.31
CA ILE A 499 -20.71 -2.56 -0.84
C ILE A 499 -19.48 -3.33 -0.38
N ILE A 500 -18.58 -2.64 0.30
CA ILE A 500 -17.28 -3.19 0.65
C ILE A 500 -17.46 -4.28 1.71
N GLY A 501 -17.04 -5.50 1.37
CA GLY A 501 -16.99 -6.63 2.31
C GLY A 501 -18.32 -7.35 2.56
N GLU A 502 -19.29 -7.20 1.65
CA GLU A 502 -20.56 -7.97 1.60
C GLU A 502 -20.59 -9.03 0.50
#